data_AF-A0A8T3C0K7-F1
#
_entry.id   AF-A0A8T3C0K7-F1
#
_cell.length_a   1.000
_cell.length_b   1.000
_cell.length_c   1.000
_cell.angle_alpha   90.00
_cell.angle_beta   90.00
_cell.angle_gamma   90.00
#
_symmetry.space_group_name_H-M   'P 1'
#
loop_
_entity.id
_entity.type
_entity.pdbx_description
1 polymer ?
#
loop_
_entity_poly.entity_id
_entity_poly.type
_entity_poly.pdbx_seq_one_letter_code
_entity_poly.pdbx_strand_id
1 'polypeptide(L)'
;MAKDGVIPLSPGIRTRSSSHLSPSKPSPQNVCPFSSQTQSQELIHCLYCSEEPISLATLISSIPGRKKQILEILRLVGSLNSPMFLLLIYGGTSNGKTISILQIFRYLNRPFVYAGFRTCYSPRILFDSVLRQLLLHARNPIKGNSGTKRCEKLSEFIDLLKLLWFRR
;
A
#
# COMPACT_ATOMS: atom_id res chain seq x y z
N MET A 1 40.07 59.95 13.83
CA MET A 1 39.84 59.80 12.38
C MET A 1 38.76 58.76 12.19
N ALA A 2 37.60 59.18 11.68
CA ALA A 2 36.47 58.35 11.26
C ALA A 2 36.90 57.38 10.13
N LYS A 3 36.27 56.23 9.88
CA LYS A 3 34.85 56.03 9.54
C LYS A 3 34.38 54.58 9.75
N ASP A 4 33.15 54.46 10.25
CA ASP A 4 31.97 53.72 9.74
C ASP A 4 32.19 52.30 9.16
N GLY A 5 31.53 51.22 9.58
CA GLY A 5 30.15 51.07 10.04
C GLY A 5 29.26 50.48 8.92
N VAL A 6 28.41 49.51 9.27
CA VAL A 6 27.18 49.04 8.56
C VAL A 6 27.23 47.67 7.83
N ILE A 7 26.56 46.68 8.45
CA ILE A 7 25.79 45.55 7.86
C ILE A 7 24.34 46.07 7.74
N PRO A 8 23.48 45.82 6.69
CA PRO A 8 22.84 44.49 6.47
C PRO A 8 22.18 44.19 5.09
N LEU A 9 21.52 43.01 5.01
CA LEU A 9 20.35 42.60 4.17
C LEU A 9 20.57 41.67 2.94
N SER A 10 20.23 40.39 3.14
CA SER A 10 19.20 39.56 2.44
C SER A 10 19.25 39.26 0.92
N PRO A 11 18.60 38.15 0.48
CA PRO A 11 18.99 37.35 -0.67
C PRO A 11 18.33 37.78 -1.99
N GLY A 12 19.12 37.87 -3.05
CA GLY A 12 18.66 38.18 -4.40
C GLY A 12 17.92 37.01 -5.05
N ILE A 13 16.61 37.18 -5.22
CA ILE A 13 15.75 36.41 -6.13
C ILE A 13 16.17 36.72 -7.57
N ARG A 14 16.56 35.70 -8.36
CA ARG A 14 16.74 35.82 -9.81
C ARG A 14 15.56 35.17 -10.54
N THR A 15 14.64 36.02 -10.99
CA THR A 15 13.61 35.73 -11.98
C THR A 15 14.28 35.53 -13.34
N ARG A 16 13.94 34.46 -14.06
CA ARG A 16 14.35 34.28 -15.46
C ARG A 16 13.09 34.06 -16.30
N SER A 17 12.65 35.11 -16.99
CA SER A 17 11.50 35.09 -17.89
C SER A 17 11.90 34.70 -19.31
N SER A 18 11.05 33.83 -19.90
CA SER A 18 10.52 33.84 -21.27
C SER A 18 11.47 33.85 -22.47
N SER A 19 11.44 32.74 -23.23
CA SER A 19 11.47 32.79 -24.70
C SER A 19 10.43 31.81 -25.28
N HIS A 20 9.64 32.40 -26.16
CA HIS A 20 8.46 31.94 -26.89
C HIS A 20 8.79 30.90 -27.98
N LEU A 21 8.04 29.80 -28.05
CA LEU A 21 7.85 28.99 -29.26
C LEU A 21 6.40 28.45 -29.29
N SER A 22 5.82 28.49 -30.49
CA SER A 22 4.40 28.35 -30.86
C SER A 22 3.75 26.98 -30.55
N PRO A 23 2.39 26.88 -30.52
CA PRO A 23 1.69 25.74 -29.92
C PRO A 23 1.55 24.58 -30.91
N SER A 24 2.13 23.42 -30.56
CA SER A 24 1.74 22.13 -31.13
C SER A 24 0.74 21.44 -30.18
N LYS A 25 -0.34 20.91 -30.76
CA LYS A 25 -1.48 20.28 -30.08
C LYS A 25 -1.03 19.12 -29.17
N PRO A 26 -1.44 19.03 -27.90
CA PRO A 26 -1.16 17.86 -27.09
C PRO A 26 -2.25 16.79 -27.30
N SER A 27 -1.80 15.58 -27.66
CA SER A 27 -2.53 14.34 -27.41
C SER A 27 -2.63 14.08 -25.89
N PRO A 28 -3.60 13.31 -25.40
CA PRO A 28 -3.74 13.06 -23.97
C PRO A 28 -2.63 12.11 -23.49
N GLN A 29 -1.51 12.68 -23.04
CA GLN A 29 -0.51 11.96 -22.27
C GLN A 29 -0.78 12.19 -20.78
N ASN A 30 -1.37 11.18 -20.13
CA ASN A 30 -1.40 11.08 -18.68
C ASN A 30 0.03 10.89 -18.15
N VAL A 31 0.71 11.99 -17.84
CA VAL A 31 2.00 11.95 -17.14
C VAL A 31 1.74 12.08 -15.64
N CYS A 32 1.59 10.95 -14.97
CA CYS A 32 1.69 10.89 -13.52
C CYS A 32 3.16 11.11 -13.11
N PRO A 33 3.46 11.89 -12.05
CA PRO A 33 4.80 11.98 -11.50
C PRO A 33 5.11 10.66 -10.76
N PHE A 34 5.65 9.68 -11.48
CA PHE A 34 6.06 8.39 -10.92
C PHE A 34 7.38 8.54 -10.17
N SER A 35 7.28 8.75 -8.85
CA SER A 35 8.31 8.32 -7.92
C SER A 35 8.47 6.80 -8.04
N SER A 36 9.69 6.32 -8.25
CA SER A 36 10.06 4.91 -8.39
C SER A 36 9.72 4.04 -7.16
N GLN A 37 9.23 4.64 -6.06
CA GLN A 37 8.96 3.97 -4.79
C GLN A 37 7.51 3.46 -4.65
N THR A 38 6.56 4.00 -5.43
CA THR A 38 5.14 3.63 -5.42
C THR A 38 4.85 2.30 -6.14
N GLN A 39 5.74 1.88 -7.04
CA GLN A 39 5.55 0.73 -7.92
C GLN A 39 5.31 -0.58 -7.15
N SER A 40 5.99 -0.80 -6.02
CA SER A 40 5.89 -2.09 -5.31
C SER A 40 4.54 -2.31 -4.60
N GLN A 41 3.91 -1.25 -4.10
CA GLN A 41 2.58 -1.33 -3.51
C GLN A 41 1.48 -1.38 -4.57
N GLU A 42 1.63 -0.62 -5.66
CA GLU A 42 0.71 -0.68 -6.81
C GLU A 42 0.75 -2.02 -7.54
N LEU A 43 1.93 -2.64 -7.71
CA LEU A 43 2.03 -3.97 -8.32
C LEU A 43 1.36 -5.06 -7.46
N ILE A 44 1.45 -4.96 -6.13
CA ILE A 44 0.76 -5.88 -5.21
C ILE A 44 -0.76 -5.65 -5.25
N HIS A 45 -1.19 -4.39 -5.35
CA HIS A 45 -2.59 -4.02 -5.53
C HIS A 45 -3.14 -4.54 -6.88
N CYS A 46 -2.40 -4.37 -7.98
CA CYS A 46 -2.79 -4.85 -9.32
C CYS A 46 -2.81 -6.39 -9.43
N LEU A 47 -1.90 -7.10 -8.74
CA LEU A 47 -1.91 -8.56 -8.68
C LEU A 47 -3.10 -9.11 -7.85
N TYR A 48 -3.70 -8.27 -7.01
CA TYR A 48 -4.73 -8.63 -6.05
C TYR A 48 -6.15 -8.22 -6.47
N CYS A 49 -6.34 -7.10 -7.16
CA CYS A 49 -7.65 -6.62 -7.63
C CYS A 49 -8.25 -7.43 -8.81
N SER A 50 -7.67 -8.57 -9.19
CA SER A 50 -8.34 -9.48 -10.13
C SER A 50 -9.45 -10.19 -9.36
N GLU A 51 -10.70 -9.83 -9.67
CA GLU A 51 -11.93 -10.26 -9.00
C GLU A 51 -12.17 -11.79 -9.00
N GLU A 52 -11.44 -12.54 -9.83
CA GLU A 52 -11.70 -13.97 -9.98
C GLU A 52 -10.81 -14.84 -9.07
N PRO A 53 -11.42 -15.68 -8.20
CA PRO A 53 -10.68 -16.62 -7.37
C PRO A 53 -9.97 -17.64 -8.25
N ILE A 54 -8.72 -17.94 -7.89
CA ILE A 54 -7.94 -18.97 -8.59
C ILE A 54 -8.30 -20.36 -8.06
N SER A 55 -8.18 -21.39 -8.91
CA SER A 55 -8.34 -22.77 -8.45
C SER A 55 -7.14 -23.26 -7.63
N LEU A 56 -7.32 -24.30 -6.80
CA LEU A 56 -6.21 -24.92 -6.06
C LEU A 56 -5.13 -25.49 -6.99
N ALA A 57 -5.55 -26.04 -8.14
CA ALA A 57 -4.62 -26.56 -9.15
C ALA A 57 -3.76 -25.44 -9.74
N THR A 58 -4.37 -24.29 -10.04
CA THR A 58 -3.68 -23.07 -10.52
C THR A 58 -2.72 -22.51 -9.47
N LEU A 59 -3.12 -22.50 -8.19
CA LEU A 59 -2.26 -22.07 -7.10
C LEU A 59 -1.00 -22.96 -7.01
N ILE A 60 -1.17 -24.28 -7.02
CA ILE A 60 -0.06 -25.23 -6.92
C ILE A 60 0.85 -25.16 -8.15
N SER A 61 0.30 -25.01 -9.35
CA SER A 61 1.09 -24.92 -10.59
C SER A 61 1.86 -23.61 -10.69
N SER A 62 1.32 -22.50 -10.16
CA SER A 62 2.01 -21.20 -10.16
C SER A 62 3.23 -21.15 -9.24
N ILE A 63 3.34 -22.06 -8.26
CA ILE A 63 4.44 -22.08 -7.28
C ILE A 63 5.03 -23.50 -7.18
N PRO A 64 5.84 -23.92 -8.17
CA PRO A 64 6.39 -25.26 -8.21
C PRO A 64 7.25 -25.56 -6.97
N GLY A 65 7.21 -26.81 -6.50
CA GLY A 65 7.98 -27.27 -5.34
C GLY A 65 7.47 -26.80 -3.98
N ARG A 66 6.39 -26.00 -3.91
CA ARG A 66 5.83 -25.47 -2.65
C ARG A 66 4.49 -26.08 -2.22
N LYS A 67 4.05 -27.16 -2.88
CA LYS A 67 2.75 -27.81 -2.62
C LYS A 67 2.53 -28.14 -1.14
N LYS A 68 3.52 -28.71 -0.46
CA LYS A 68 3.40 -29.10 0.96
C LYS A 68 3.17 -27.89 1.87
N GLN A 69 3.97 -26.83 1.68
CA GLN A 69 3.86 -25.59 2.47
C GLN A 69 2.54 -24.87 2.22
N ILE A 70 2.06 -24.85 0.96
CA ILE A 70 0.77 -24.25 0.62
C ILE A 70 -0.36 -24.97 1.36
N LEU A 71 -0.39 -26.31 1.32
CA LEU A 71 -1.42 -27.09 1.99
C LEU A 71 -1.36 -26.93 3.51
N GLU A 72 -0.18 -26.81 4.10
CA GLU A 72 0.00 -26.55 5.52
C GLU A 72 -0.54 -25.17 5.93
N ILE A 73 -0.19 -24.12 5.17
CA ILE A 73 -0.70 -22.76 5.42
C ILE A 73 -2.23 -22.73 5.27
N LEU A 74 -2.79 -23.40 4.25
CA LEU A 74 -4.25 -23.48 4.08
C LEU A 74 -4.94 -24.13 5.29
N ARG A 75 -4.34 -25.17 5.86
CA ARG A 75 -4.85 -25.82 7.08
C ARG A 75 -4.77 -24.89 8.30
N LEU A 76 -3.70 -24.10 8.43
CA LEU A 76 -3.49 -23.17 9.54
C LEU A 76 -4.37 -21.93 9.46
N VAL A 77 -4.62 -21.42 8.25
CA VAL A 77 -5.51 -20.26 8.03
C VAL A 77 -6.97 -20.63 8.25
N GLY A 78 -7.35 -21.88 7.98
CA GLY A 78 -8.69 -22.41 8.19
C GLY A 78 -9.69 -21.95 7.13
N SER A 79 -10.99 -22.14 7.41
CA SER A 79 -12.07 -21.70 6.52
C SER A 79 -12.26 -20.17 6.58
N LEU A 80 -12.98 -19.61 5.61
CA LEU A 80 -13.24 -18.18 5.46
C LEU A 80 -13.71 -17.47 6.75
N ASN A 81 -14.57 -18.13 7.53
CA ASN A 81 -15.18 -17.59 8.74
C ASN A 81 -14.45 -18.01 10.02
N SER A 82 -13.35 -18.75 9.91
CA SER A 82 -12.56 -19.15 11.07
C SER A 82 -11.61 -18.03 11.51
N PRO A 83 -11.41 -17.86 12.83
CA PRO A 83 -10.40 -16.94 13.34
C PRO A 83 -9.02 -17.43 12.90
N MET A 84 -8.22 -16.53 12.33
CA MET A 84 -6.85 -16.84 11.95
C MET A 84 -5.91 -16.48 13.11
N PHE A 85 -5.07 -17.44 13.50
CA PHE A 85 -4.00 -17.19 14.47
C PHE A 85 -2.80 -16.50 13.82
N LEU A 86 -1.98 -15.84 14.62
CA LEU A 86 -0.74 -15.21 14.15
C LEU A 86 0.19 -16.28 13.56
N LEU A 87 0.50 -16.16 12.26
CA LEU A 87 1.44 -17.06 11.56
C LEU A 87 2.76 -16.32 11.31
N LEU A 88 3.85 -16.90 11.80
CA LEU A 88 5.21 -16.46 11.50
C LEU A 88 5.82 -17.35 10.42
N ILE A 89 6.17 -16.77 9.27
CA ILE A 89 6.77 -17.49 8.15
C ILE A 89 8.21 -17.03 7.98
N TYR A 90 9.16 -17.95 8.16
CA TYR A 90 10.58 -17.68 8.08
C TYR A 90 11.24 -18.35 6.86
N GLY A 91 12.45 -17.90 6.51
CA GLY A 91 13.29 -18.50 5.47
C GLY A 91 14.08 -17.46 4.69
N GLY A 92 15.07 -17.91 3.90
CA GLY A 92 15.95 -17.06 3.11
C GLY A 92 15.23 -16.08 2.15
N THR A 93 15.93 -15.04 1.73
CA THR A 93 15.44 -14.10 0.70
C THR A 93 15.14 -14.84 -0.60
N SER A 94 14.26 -14.26 -1.43
CA SER A 94 13.91 -14.83 -2.76
C SER A 94 13.25 -16.22 -2.79
N ASN A 95 12.95 -16.82 -1.64
CA ASN A 95 12.27 -18.12 -1.55
C ASN A 95 10.77 -18.12 -1.96
N GLY A 96 10.24 -16.99 -2.42
CA GLY A 96 8.84 -16.87 -2.85
C GLY A 96 7.82 -16.86 -1.71
N LYS A 97 8.23 -16.54 -0.47
CA LYS A 97 7.33 -16.49 0.70
C LYS A 97 6.17 -15.52 0.50
N THR A 98 6.48 -14.28 0.10
CA THR A 98 5.49 -13.23 -0.12
C THR A 98 4.52 -13.60 -1.23
N ILE A 99 5.01 -14.05 -2.39
CA ILE A 99 4.14 -14.45 -3.50
C ILE A 99 3.26 -15.66 -3.13
N SER A 100 3.77 -16.62 -2.35
CA SER A 100 2.98 -17.75 -1.86
C SER A 100 1.81 -17.30 -1.00
N ILE A 101 2.05 -16.37 -0.08
CA ILE A 101 0.98 -15.84 0.77
C ILE A 101 -0.04 -15.04 -0.03
N LEU A 102 0.40 -14.16 -0.92
CA LEU A 102 -0.52 -13.39 -1.76
C LEU A 102 -1.41 -14.30 -2.62
N GLN A 103 -0.84 -15.35 -3.22
CA GLN A 103 -1.60 -16.31 -4.03
C GLN A 103 -2.54 -17.18 -3.19
N ILE A 104 -2.14 -17.58 -1.97
CA ILE A 104 -3.01 -18.30 -1.03
C ILE A 104 -4.22 -17.47 -0.65
N PHE A 105 -4.04 -16.19 -0.31
CA PHE A 105 -5.17 -15.33 0.05
C PHE A 105 -6.07 -15.01 -1.15
N ARG A 106 -5.51 -14.96 -2.37
CA ARG A 106 -6.29 -14.89 -3.61
C ARG A 106 -7.12 -16.16 -3.85
N TYR A 107 -6.55 -17.35 -3.60
CA TYR A 107 -7.28 -18.62 -3.66
C TYR A 107 -8.43 -18.68 -2.64
N LEU A 108 -8.18 -18.21 -1.42
CA LEU A 108 -9.19 -18.19 -0.35
C LEU A 108 -10.30 -17.17 -0.60
N ASN A 109 -10.14 -16.25 -1.56
CA ASN A 109 -11.02 -15.10 -1.78
C ASN A 109 -11.31 -14.32 -0.48
N ARG A 110 -10.29 -14.20 0.39
CA ARG A 110 -10.44 -13.56 1.69
C ARG A 110 -9.92 -12.12 1.61
N PRO A 111 -10.67 -11.11 2.11
CA PRO A 111 -10.16 -9.75 2.22
C PRO A 111 -8.92 -9.71 3.11
N PHE A 112 -7.82 -9.15 2.63
CA PHE A 112 -6.61 -8.94 3.42
C PHE A 112 -5.98 -7.58 3.09
N VAL A 113 -5.07 -7.16 3.97
CA VAL A 113 -4.32 -5.92 3.82
C VAL A 113 -2.84 -6.26 3.80
N TYR A 114 -2.08 -5.62 2.91
CA TYR A 114 -0.64 -5.81 2.83
C TYR A 114 0.10 -4.54 3.23
N ALA A 115 1.04 -4.65 4.17
CA ALA A 115 1.92 -3.56 4.55
C ALA A 115 3.36 -4.03 4.65
N GLY A 116 4.25 -3.36 3.91
CA GLY A 116 5.69 -3.60 3.98
C GLY A 116 6.35 -2.77 5.07
N PHE A 117 7.00 -3.40 6.04
CA PHE A 117 7.70 -2.66 7.11
C PHE A 117 8.87 -1.79 6.59
N ARG A 118 9.46 -2.12 5.44
CA ARG A 118 10.50 -1.29 4.81
C ARG A 118 9.93 0.03 4.28
N THR A 119 8.69 0.03 3.79
CA THR A 119 7.99 1.23 3.31
C THR A 119 7.32 1.98 4.46
N CYS A 120 6.78 1.24 5.44
CA CYS A 120 6.15 1.77 6.63
C CYS A 120 7.17 1.89 7.78
N TYR A 121 8.12 2.82 7.64
CA TYR A 121 9.25 2.99 8.56
C TYR A 121 8.87 3.50 9.97
N SER A 122 7.61 3.88 10.18
CA SER A 122 7.08 4.26 11.50
C SER A 122 5.73 3.59 11.77
N PRO A 123 5.40 3.31 13.03
CA PRO A 123 4.08 2.78 13.41
C PRO A 123 2.93 3.64 12.87
N ARG A 124 3.10 4.97 12.85
CA ARG A 124 2.13 5.92 12.29
C ARG A 124 1.82 5.63 10.82
N ILE A 125 2.84 5.45 10.00
CA ILE A 125 2.67 5.17 8.56
C ILE A 125 2.08 3.78 8.34
N LEU A 126 2.47 2.80 9.18
CA LEU A 126 1.91 1.46 9.13
C LEU A 126 0.39 1.48 9.39
N PHE A 127 -0.05 2.14 10.48
CA PHE A 127 -1.46 2.22 10.83
C PHE A 127 -2.30 2.95 9.78
N ASP A 128 -1.79 4.07 9.26
CA ASP A 128 -2.48 4.82 8.20
C ASP A 128 -2.60 4.01 6.90
N SER A 129 -1.54 3.28 6.52
CA SER A 129 -1.55 2.39 5.35
C SER A 129 -2.59 1.27 5.49
N VAL A 130 -2.68 0.66 6.68
CA VAL A 130 -3.65 -0.40 6.96
C VAL A 130 -5.08 0.13 6.93
N LEU A 131 -5.35 1.25 7.61
CA LEU A 131 -6.69 1.86 7.64
C LEU A 131 -7.16 2.29 6.25
N ARG A 132 -6.28 2.87 5.44
CA ARG A 132 -6.61 3.28 4.08
C ARG A 132 -7.06 2.08 3.23
N GLN A 133 -6.34 0.96 3.29
CA GLN A 133 -6.71 -0.26 2.57
C GLN A 133 -8.03 -0.85 3.09
N LEU A 134 -8.25 -0.89 4.41
CA LEU A 134 -9.51 -1.36 4.98
C LEU A 134 -10.72 -0.50 4.57
N LEU A 135 -10.55 0.82 4.51
CA LEU A 135 -11.61 1.75 4.07
C LEU A 135 -11.97 1.55 2.60
N LEU A 136 -10.99 1.24 1.73
CA LEU A 136 -11.24 0.89 0.33
C LEU A 136 -12.08 -0.39 0.22
N HIS A 137 -11.79 -1.41 1.04
CA HIS A 137 -12.58 -2.64 1.07
C HIS A 137 -13.96 -2.49 1.73
N ALA A 138 -14.22 -1.44 2.51
CA ALA A 138 -15.46 -1.24 3.24
C ALA A 138 -16.44 -0.27 2.54
N ARG A 139 -15.97 0.55 1.61
CA ARG A 139 -16.76 1.64 1.00
C ARG A 139 -17.10 1.31 -0.45
N ASN A 140 -18.39 1.22 -0.76
CA ASN A 140 -18.85 1.41 -2.14
C ASN A 140 -18.44 2.83 -2.60
N PRO A 141 -17.94 3.03 -3.82
CA PRO A 141 -17.32 4.28 -4.28
C PRO A 141 -18.25 5.51 -4.39
N ILE A 142 -19.43 5.50 -3.77
CA ILE A 142 -20.56 6.39 -4.08
C ILE A 142 -20.68 7.62 -3.15
N LYS A 143 -19.81 7.83 -2.16
CA LYS A 143 -19.88 9.08 -1.38
C LYS A 143 -18.53 9.68 -1.12
N GLY A 144 -18.27 10.82 -1.75
CA GLY A 144 -17.05 11.62 -1.60
C GLY A 144 -16.79 12.05 -0.16
N ASN A 145 -15.53 12.44 0.06
CA ASN A 145 -15.04 13.16 1.23
C ASN A 145 -15.40 12.54 2.60
N SER A 146 -14.66 11.50 2.98
CA SER A 146 -14.17 11.49 4.36
C SER A 146 -12.66 11.57 4.29
N GLY A 147 -12.07 12.73 4.59
CA GLY A 147 -10.64 12.83 4.80
C GLY A 147 -10.23 11.70 5.74
N THR A 148 -9.25 10.89 5.34
CA THR A 148 -8.70 9.83 6.18
C THR A 148 -8.28 10.49 7.50
N LYS A 149 -9.06 10.27 8.57
CA LYS A 149 -8.69 10.73 9.91
C LYS A 149 -7.31 10.16 10.18
N ARG A 150 -6.31 11.02 10.25
CA ARG A 150 -4.93 10.61 10.52
C ARG A 150 -4.91 9.97 11.90
N CYS A 151 -4.43 8.73 11.94
CA CYS A 151 -4.25 8.00 13.19
C CYS A 151 -2.86 8.32 13.74
N GLU A 152 -2.78 8.97 14.90
CA GLU A 152 -1.49 9.31 15.53
C GLU A 152 -1.15 8.35 16.67
N LYS A 153 -2.18 7.84 17.36
CA LYS A 153 -2.04 6.95 18.51
C LYS A 153 -2.55 5.55 18.21
N LEU A 154 -1.98 4.54 18.88
CA LEU A 154 -2.46 3.16 18.79
C LEU A 154 -3.93 3.04 19.25
N SER A 155 -4.33 3.79 20.28
CA SER A 155 -5.72 3.78 20.77
C SER A 155 -6.72 4.18 19.68
N GLU A 156 -6.41 5.24 18.93
CA GLU A 156 -7.24 5.71 17.82
C GLU A 156 -7.35 4.66 16.71
N PHE A 157 -6.26 3.94 16.42
CA PHE A 157 -6.25 2.86 15.44
C PHE A 157 -7.22 1.74 15.85
N ILE A 158 -7.15 1.33 17.13
CA ILE A 158 -8.02 0.29 17.67
C ILE A 158 -9.49 0.74 17.67
N ASP A 159 -9.78 1.99 18.03
CA ASP A 159 -11.14 2.51 18.03
C ASP A 159 -11.73 2.58 16.62
N LEU A 160 -10.93 3.00 15.63
CA LEU A 160 -11.33 2.98 14.22
C LEU A 160 -11.55 1.56 13.69
N LEU A 161 -10.69 0.60 14.06
CA LEU A 161 -10.86 -0.81 13.70
C LEU A 161 -12.16 -1.39 14.25
N LYS A 162 -12.46 -1.14 15.53
CA LYS A 162 -13.72 -1.59 16.15
C LYS A 162 -14.93 -1.05 15.40
N LEU A 163 -14.89 0.23 15.03
CA LEU A 163 -15.98 0.89 14.29
C LEU A 163 -16.15 0.31 12.88
N LEU A 164 -15.05 0.01 12.19
CA LEU A 164 -15.09 -0.64 10.87
C LEU A 164 -15.63 -2.07 10.95
N TRP A 165 -15.29 -2.81 11.99
CA TRP A 165 -15.73 -4.19 12.16
C TRP A 165 -17.22 -4.31 12.48
N PHE A 166 -17.79 -3.37 13.23
CA PHE A 166 -19.22 -3.33 13.52
C PHE A 166 -20.09 -2.89 12.32
N ARG A 167 -19.48 -2.32 11.27
CA ARG A 167 -20.18 -1.84 10.07
C ARG A 167 -20.29 -2.88 8.95
N ARG A 168 -19.69 -4.05 9.10
CA ARG A 168 -19.80 -5.19 8.17
C ARG A 168 -20.71 -6.24 8.77
#